data_AF-A0A2I0VYB8-F1
#
_entry.id   AF-A0A2I0VYB8-F1
#
_cell.length_a   1.000
_cell.length_b   1.000
_cell.length_c   1.000
_cell.angle_alpha   90.00
_cell.angle_beta   90.00
_cell.angle_gamma   90.00
#
_symmetry.space_group_name_H-M   'P 1'
#
loop_
_entity.id
_entity.type
_entity.pdbx_description
1 polymer ?
#
loop_
_entity_poly.entity_id
_entity_poly.type
_entity_poly.pdbx_seq_one_letter_code
_entity_poly.pdbx_strand_id
1 'polypeptide(L)'
;MLVAEVPCDITLPHGSSSIADLSEVKSSKIFGHHNSASSKDSMITKDDAVVGVKPIRLDISFKSTSHTGLQTSELVRKLTQQFPASVPLALVLKKFLADRSLDHSYSGGLSSYCLVLLITRFLQHEHHCGYYMKQNLGSLLMEFLYFFGNVFDPRQMGISIQGSGVYMKRERGLSIDPIHIDDPLIPTNNVGRNCFRIHQCIKVRI
;
A
#
# COMPACT_ATOMS: atom_id res chain seq x y z
N MET A 1 3.78 -6.88 10.77
CA MET A 1 5.04 -6.75 10.01
C MET A 1 6.13 -7.37 10.86
N LEU A 2 6.84 -8.37 10.34
CA LEU A 2 7.99 -8.95 11.02
C LEU A 2 9.24 -8.26 10.47
N VAL A 3 9.98 -7.58 11.34
CA VAL A 3 11.23 -6.90 10.97
C VAL A 3 12.37 -7.71 11.54
N ALA A 4 13.22 -8.25 10.66
CA ALA A 4 14.46 -8.88 11.08
C ALA A 4 15.53 -7.80 11.25
N GLU A 5 16.17 -7.76 12.42
CA GLU A 5 17.39 -6.99 12.62
C GLU A 5 18.56 -7.82 12.10
N VAL A 6 19.26 -7.29 11.11
CA VAL A 6 20.51 -7.90 10.62
C VAL A 6 21.64 -7.27 11.44
N PRO A 7 22.45 -8.06 12.17
CA PRO A 7 23.64 -7.56 12.82
C PRO A 7 24.56 -6.91 11.79
N CYS A 8 25.10 -5.73 12.09
CA CYS A 8 25.94 -4.95 11.17
C CYS A 8 27.30 -5.62 10.84
N ASP A 9 27.60 -6.81 11.36
CA ASP A 9 28.95 -7.40 11.35
C ASP A 9 29.29 -8.23 10.09
N ILE A 10 28.57 -8.03 8.97
CA ILE A 10 28.90 -8.68 7.67
C ILE A 10 29.45 -7.67 6.65
N THR A 11 29.82 -6.46 7.07
CA THR A 11 30.71 -5.63 6.25
C THR A 11 32.13 -6.18 6.32
N LEU A 12 32.51 -6.94 5.30
CA LEU A 12 33.91 -7.21 4.96
C LEU A 12 34.74 -5.92 5.07
N PRO A 13 35.86 -5.90 5.81
CA PRO A 13 36.65 -4.71 5.97
C PRO A 13 37.30 -4.33 4.63
N HIS A 14 37.03 -3.10 4.18
CA HIS A 14 37.77 -2.43 3.13
C HIS A 14 39.19 -2.17 3.63
N GLY A 15 40.14 -3.01 3.23
CA GLY A 15 41.58 -2.79 3.38
C GLY A 15 42.20 -2.54 2.00
N SER A 16 42.69 -1.33 1.77
CA SER A 16 43.43 -0.94 0.57
C SER A 16 44.91 -1.33 0.67
N SER A 17 45.43 -2.15 -0.26
CA SER A 17 46.84 -2.12 -0.68
C SER A 17 47.10 -2.93 -1.97
N SER A 18 47.48 -2.20 -3.02
CA SER A 18 48.52 -2.47 -4.04
C SER A 18 48.90 -3.91 -4.48
N ILE A 19 48.73 -4.14 -5.79
CA ILE A 19 49.57 -4.83 -6.80
C ILE A 19 50.65 -5.81 -6.31
N ALA A 20 50.51 -7.10 -6.67
CA ALA A 20 51.53 -7.93 -7.34
C ALA A 20 50.97 -9.34 -7.72
N ASP A 21 50.83 -9.54 -9.03
CA ASP A 21 51.32 -10.67 -9.85
C ASP A 21 50.96 -12.17 -9.64
N LEU A 22 50.76 -12.80 -10.82
CA LEU A 22 50.71 -14.23 -11.23
C LEU A 22 49.51 -15.11 -10.76
N SER A 23 48.86 -15.96 -11.58
CA SER A 23 49.06 -16.37 -12.98
C SER A 23 47.84 -17.17 -13.51
N GLU A 24 47.59 -17.01 -14.81
CA GLU A 24 47.16 -18.02 -15.82
C GLU A 24 45.89 -18.86 -15.62
N VAL A 25 44.83 -18.64 -16.43
CA VAL A 25 44.48 -19.32 -17.73
C VAL A 25 43.10 -20.00 -17.52
N LYS A 26 42.03 -19.81 -18.31
CA LYS A 26 41.88 -19.94 -19.76
C LYS A 26 40.58 -19.26 -20.25
N SER A 27 40.66 -18.81 -21.50
CA SER A 27 39.72 -18.02 -22.30
C SER A 27 38.57 -18.82 -22.95
N SER A 28 37.39 -18.21 -23.09
CA SER A 28 36.56 -18.08 -24.33
C SER A 28 35.19 -17.43 -24.01
N LYS A 29 34.88 -16.16 -24.37
CA LYS A 29 34.31 -15.62 -25.65
C LYS A 29 32.99 -16.35 -26.06
N ILE A 30 31.81 -15.76 -26.36
CA ILE A 30 31.39 -14.49 -26.99
C ILE A 30 29.82 -14.32 -26.89
N PHE A 31 29.33 -13.06 -26.89
CA PHE A 31 28.01 -12.48 -27.31
C PHE A 31 26.63 -13.10 -26.97
N GLY A 32 25.74 -12.27 -26.37
CA GLY A 32 24.78 -11.40 -27.10
C GLY A 32 23.37 -11.92 -27.50
N HIS A 33 22.34 -11.32 -26.86
CA HIS A 33 20.97 -10.96 -27.33
C HIS A 33 19.77 -11.96 -27.36
N HIS A 34 18.71 -11.56 -26.63
CA HIS A 34 17.24 -11.62 -26.86
C HIS A 34 16.51 -12.92 -27.31
N ASN A 35 15.55 -13.40 -26.49
CA ASN A 35 14.07 -13.37 -26.71
C ASN A 35 13.29 -14.50 -25.99
N SER A 36 12.13 -14.09 -25.46
CA SER A 36 10.88 -14.81 -25.12
C SER A 36 10.70 -16.33 -25.35
N ALA A 37 10.20 -17.04 -24.33
CA ALA A 37 9.07 -18.00 -24.36
C ALA A 37 8.94 -18.65 -22.94
N SER A 38 7.82 -18.52 -22.22
CA SER A 38 6.65 -19.41 -22.29
C SER A 38 6.98 -20.92 -22.19
N SER A 39 6.91 -21.48 -20.97
CA SER A 39 6.51 -22.87 -20.64
C SER A 39 6.33 -22.93 -19.12
N LYS A 40 5.10 -22.93 -18.58
CA LYS A 40 4.36 -24.13 -18.13
C LYS A 40 5.29 -25.29 -17.78
N ASP A 41 5.41 -25.60 -16.49
CA ASP A 41 5.22 -26.98 -16.05
C ASP A 41 4.68 -27.04 -14.62
N SER A 42 3.49 -27.64 -14.57
CA SER A 42 2.77 -28.07 -13.39
C SER A 42 3.34 -29.42 -12.94
N MET A 43 4.07 -29.45 -11.83
CA MET A 43 4.44 -30.70 -11.19
C MET A 43 3.54 -30.90 -9.98
N ILE A 44 2.48 -31.70 -10.20
CA ILE A 44 1.59 -32.19 -9.15
C ILE A 44 2.33 -33.36 -8.47
N THR A 45 2.92 -33.11 -7.31
CA THR A 45 3.23 -34.18 -6.36
C THR A 45 2.00 -34.38 -5.47
N LYS A 46 1.48 -35.62 -5.50
CA LYS A 46 0.48 -36.12 -4.56
C LYS A 46 1.08 -36.06 -3.16
N ASP A 47 0.53 -35.21 -2.29
CA ASP A 47 0.77 -35.28 -0.86
C ASP A 47 -0.57 -35.36 -0.13
N ASP A 48 -0.59 -36.28 0.82
CA ASP A 48 -1.73 -36.75 1.58
C ASP A 48 -2.55 -35.63 2.23
N ALA A 49 -3.84 -35.92 2.43
CA ALA A 49 -4.81 -35.04 3.08
C ALA A 49 -4.46 -34.79 4.56
N VAL A 50 -3.43 -33.98 4.80
CA VAL A 50 -3.17 -33.30 6.06
C VAL A 50 -4.28 -32.27 6.21
N VAL A 51 -4.99 -32.32 7.34
CA VAL A 51 -5.96 -31.32 7.83
C VAL A 51 -5.66 -29.96 7.21
N GLY A 52 -6.56 -29.45 6.35
CA GLY A 52 -6.30 -28.35 5.42
C GLY A 52 -5.69 -27.12 6.09
N VAL A 53 -4.36 -27.09 6.19
CA VAL A 53 -3.61 -25.96 6.70
C VAL A 53 -3.67 -24.90 5.62
N LYS A 54 -4.44 -23.83 5.85
CA LYS A 54 -4.41 -22.66 4.97
C LYS A 54 -3.02 -22.05 5.04
N PRO A 55 -2.27 -21.98 3.93
CA PRO A 55 -0.96 -21.36 3.94
C PRO A 55 -1.10 -19.86 4.26
N ILE A 56 -0.35 -19.40 5.26
CA ILE A 56 -0.27 -17.97 5.61
C ILE A 56 0.88 -17.37 4.80
N ARG A 57 0.57 -16.37 3.98
CA ARG A 57 1.60 -15.59 3.29
C ARG A 57 2.32 -14.70 4.30
N LEU A 58 3.64 -14.75 4.30
CA LEU A 58 4.47 -13.96 5.19
C LEU A 58 5.37 -13.04 4.36
N ASP A 59 5.27 -11.74 4.60
CA ASP A 59 6.19 -10.75 4.06
C ASP A 59 7.23 -10.37 5.12
N ILE A 60 8.52 -10.52 4.77
CA ILE A 60 9.66 -10.15 5.63
C ILE A 60 10.35 -8.95 5.00
N SER A 61 10.63 -7.93 5.83
CA SER A 61 11.32 -6.73 5.39
C SER A 61 12.49 -6.43 6.32
N PHE A 62 13.57 -5.89 5.75
CA PHE A 62 14.75 -5.48 6.49
C PHE A 62 14.61 -4.04 6.99
N LYS A 63 15.09 -3.80 8.20
CA LYS A 63 15.13 -2.46 8.78
C LYS A 63 16.09 -1.59 7.97
N SER A 64 15.58 -0.48 7.46
CA SER A 64 16.35 0.56 6.77
C SER A 64 15.87 1.94 7.26
N THR A 65 16.71 2.96 7.13
CA THR A 65 16.37 4.34 7.54
C THR A 65 15.19 4.91 6.77
N SER A 66 14.92 4.41 5.56
CA SER A 66 13.77 4.78 4.73
C SER A 66 12.51 3.96 5.01
N HIS A 67 12.58 2.94 5.88
CA HIS A 67 11.49 2.00 6.09
C HIS A 67 10.57 2.43 7.25
N THR A 68 9.37 2.89 6.91
CA THR A 68 8.38 3.43 7.87
C THR A 68 7.33 2.41 8.33
N GLY A 69 7.51 1.12 8.06
CA GLY A 69 6.46 0.11 8.29
C GLY A 69 6.02 -0.05 9.76
N LEU A 70 6.95 0.08 10.72
CA LEU A 70 6.62 0.08 12.16
C LEU A 70 5.84 1.33 12.57
N GLN A 71 6.30 2.50 12.14
CA GLN A 71 5.63 3.79 12.39
C GLN A 71 4.24 3.81 11.77
N THR A 72 4.09 3.27 10.56
CA THR A 72 2.82 3.13 9.85
C THR A 72 1.87 2.23 10.63
N SER A 73 2.36 1.09 11.13
CA SER A 73 1.56 0.18 11.95
C SER A 73 1.09 0.84 13.24
N GLU A 74 1.94 1.62 13.90
CA GLU A 74 1.58 2.38 15.09
C GLU A 74 0.57 3.49 14.79
N LEU A 75 0.74 4.22 13.68
CA LEU A 75 -0.19 5.24 13.23
C LEU A 75 -1.57 4.62 12.95
N VAL A 76 -1.64 3.54 12.17
CA VAL A 76 -2.90 2.84 11.89
C VAL A 76 -3.57 2.36 13.18
N ARG A 77 -2.79 1.86 14.15
CA ARG A 77 -3.30 1.50 15.48
C ARG A 77 -3.91 2.72 16.20
N LYS A 78 -3.25 3.88 16.18
CA LYS A 78 -3.79 5.11 16.80
C LYS A 78 -5.07 5.58 16.11
N LEU A 79 -5.10 5.56 14.77
CA LEU A 79 -6.28 5.95 13.99
C LEU A 79 -7.48 5.03 14.24
N THR A 80 -7.25 3.72 14.30
CA THR A 80 -8.31 2.74 14.58
C THR A 80 -8.83 2.81 16.01
N GLN A 81 -7.99 3.19 16.98
CA GLN A 81 -8.41 3.49 18.34
C GLN A 81 -9.22 4.80 18.43
N GLN A 82 -8.79 5.84 17.71
CA GLN A 82 -9.48 7.13 17.68
C GLN A 82 -10.83 7.04 16.97
N PHE A 83 -10.92 6.22 15.92
CA PHE A 83 -12.11 6.04 15.11
C PHE A 83 -12.50 4.55 15.04
N PRO A 84 -13.19 4.00 16.06
CA PRO A 84 -13.52 2.57 16.12
C PRO A 84 -14.30 2.05 14.91
N ALA A 85 -15.13 2.90 14.28
CA ALA A 85 -15.87 2.57 13.06
C ALA A 85 -14.96 2.28 11.85
N SER A 86 -13.69 2.75 11.86
CA SER A 86 -12.75 2.52 10.77
C SER A 86 -12.43 1.05 10.56
N VAL A 87 -12.42 0.23 11.62
CA VAL A 87 -12.09 -1.21 11.54
C VAL A 87 -13.14 -1.99 10.73
N PRO A 88 -14.44 -2.00 11.10
CA PRO A 88 -15.44 -2.71 10.32
C PRO A 88 -15.60 -2.14 8.91
N LEU A 89 -15.49 -0.82 8.73
CA LEU A 89 -15.51 -0.20 7.40
C LEU A 89 -14.34 -0.68 6.54
N ALA A 90 -13.12 -0.69 7.07
CA ALA A 90 -11.94 -1.16 6.37
C ALA A 90 -12.05 -2.63 5.97
N LEU A 91 -12.63 -3.50 6.82
CA LEU A 91 -12.82 -4.91 6.49
C LEU A 91 -13.78 -5.09 5.30
N VAL A 92 -14.94 -4.42 5.35
CA VAL A 92 -15.95 -4.52 4.27
C VAL A 92 -15.41 -3.92 2.98
N LEU A 93 -14.82 -2.72 3.04
CA LEU A 93 -14.28 -2.03 1.87
C LEU A 93 -13.08 -2.77 1.27
N LYS A 94 -12.20 -3.33 2.11
CA LYS A 94 -11.08 -4.13 1.64
C LYS A 94 -11.57 -5.40 0.95
N LYS A 95 -12.58 -6.09 1.50
CA LYS A 95 -13.19 -7.24 0.83
C LYS A 95 -13.82 -6.85 -0.50
N PHE A 96 -14.57 -5.75 -0.52
CA PHE A 96 -15.20 -5.20 -1.72
C PHE A 96 -14.19 -4.89 -2.84
N LEU A 97 -13.02 -4.34 -2.49
CA LEU A 97 -11.92 -4.07 -3.43
C LEU A 97 -11.22 -5.36 -3.87
N ALA A 98 -11.01 -6.31 -2.95
CA ALA A 98 -10.37 -7.59 -3.25
C ALA A 98 -11.18 -8.41 -4.25
N ASP A 99 -12.52 -8.42 -4.12
CA ASP A 99 -13.42 -9.11 -5.06
C ASP A 99 -13.34 -8.54 -6.49
N ARG A 100 -12.77 -7.34 -6.66
CA ARG A 100 -12.53 -6.68 -7.95
C ARG A 100 -11.05 -6.61 -8.33
N SER A 101 -10.17 -7.25 -7.55
CA SER A 101 -8.71 -7.18 -7.74
C SER A 101 -8.18 -5.73 -7.76
N LEU A 102 -8.70 -4.89 -6.85
CA LEU A 102 -8.37 -3.48 -6.67
C LEU A 102 -7.74 -3.17 -5.30
N ASP A 103 -7.39 -4.20 -4.52
CA ASP A 103 -6.82 -4.12 -3.17
C ASP A 103 -5.27 -4.11 -3.13
N HIS A 104 -4.63 -4.14 -4.29
CA HIS A 104 -3.18 -4.15 -4.46
C HIS A 104 -2.70 -2.87 -5.16
N SER A 105 -1.86 -2.08 -4.51
CA SER A 105 -1.30 -0.86 -5.13
C SER A 105 -0.34 -1.15 -6.29
N TYR A 106 0.38 -2.27 -6.25
CA TYR A 106 1.28 -2.67 -7.33
C TYR A 106 0.56 -2.85 -8.67
N SER A 107 -0.68 -3.34 -8.66
CA SER A 107 -1.51 -3.51 -9.86
C SER A 107 -2.38 -2.29 -10.17
N GLY A 108 -2.13 -1.15 -9.51
CA GLY A 108 -2.85 0.10 -9.71
C GLY A 108 -4.05 0.34 -8.80
N GLY A 109 -4.37 -0.60 -7.91
CA GLY A 109 -5.46 -0.51 -6.94
C GLY A 109 -5.13 0.36 -5.72
N LEU A 110 -5.98 0.27 -4.69
CA LEU A 110 -5.79 0.94 -3.41
C LEU A 110 -5.02 0.02 -2.46
N SER A 111 -3.90 0.51 -1.90
CA SER A 111 -3.26 -0.19 -0.78
C SER A 111 -4.13 -0.16 0.47
N SER A 112 -3.91 -1.11 1.40
CA SER A 112 -4.62 -1.10 2.68
C SER A 112 -4.36 0.16 3.49
N TYR A 113 -3.14 0.70 3.44
CA TYR A 113 -2.81 1.97 4.11
C TYR A 113 -3.56 3.14 3.49
N CYS A 114 -3.56 3.24 2.16
CA CYS A 114 -4.33 4.25 1.42
C CYS A 114 -5.82 4.21 1.79
N LEU A 115 -6.43 3.02 1.83
CA LEU A 115 -7.82 2.84 2.24
C LEU A 115 -8.09 3.33 3.67
N VAL A 116 -7.20 3.03 4.63
CA VAL A 116 -7.34 3.50 6.01
C VAL A 116 -7.28 5.03 6.08
N LEU A 117 -6.40 5.67 5.31
CA LEU A 117 -6.32 7.14 5.26
C LEU A 117 -7.61 7.77 4.69
N LEU A 118 -8.19 7.17 3.63
CA LEU A 118 -9.47 7.61 3.07
C LEU A 118 -10.61 7.49 4.09
N ILE A 119 -10.70 6.36 4.79
CA ILE A 119 -11.73 6.13 5.83
C ILE A 119 -11.53 7.12 6.99
N THR A 120 -10.29 7.31 7.42
CA THR A 120 -9.96 8.24 8.51
C THR A 120 -10.39 9.66 8.16
N ARG A 121 -10.06 10.12 6.94
CA ARG A 121 -10.47 11.45 6.48
C ARG A 121 -11.99 11.61 6.47
N PHE A 122 -12.69 10.61 5.95
CA PHE A 122 -14.15 10.61 5.92
C PHE A 122 -14.74 10.70 7.34
N LEU A 123 -14.25 9.89 8.27
CA LEU A 123 -14.72 9.93 9.65
C LEU A 123 -14.40 11.28 10.31
N GLN A 124 -13.18 11.83 10.14
CA GLN A 124 -12.83 13.17 10.63
C GLN A 124 -13.83 14.25 10.15
N HIS A 125 -14.24 14.19 8.88
CA HIS A 125 -15.24 15.10 8.33
C HIS A 125 -16.60 14.95 9.02
N GLU A 126 -17.11 13.72 9.15
CA GLU A 126 -18.40 13.44 9.81
C GLU A 126 -18.41 13.81 11.30
N HIS A 127 -17.27 13.66 11.98
CA HIS A 127 -17.10 14.08 13.36
C HIS A 127 -17.27 15.59 13.54
N HIS A 128 -16.72 16.41 12.63
CA HIS A 128 -16.84 17.86 12.72
C HIS A 128 -18.25 18.36 12.38
N CYS A 129 -18.94 17.65 11.49
CA CYS A 129 -20.33 17.98 11.13
C CYS A 129 -21.35 17.58 12.21
N GLY A 130 -20.90 17.02 13.35
CA GLY A 130 -21.78 16.65 14.47
C GLY A 130 -22.61 15.38 14.24
N TYR A 131 -22.38 14.67 13.13
CA TYR A 131 -23.15 13.49 12.72
C TYR A 131 -22.70 12.19 13.40
N TYR A 132 -21.53 12.18 14.02
CA TYR A 132 -20.92 10.97 14.58
C TYR A 132 -21.72 10.28 15.68
N MET A 133 -22.56 11.02 16.41
CA MET A 133 -23.21 10.49 17.62
C MET A 133 -24.44 9.62 17.35
N LYS A 134 -24.89 9.45 16.09
CA LYS A 134 -26.14 8.74 15.78
C LYS A 134 -26.10 7.81 14.56
N GLN A 135 -24.99 7.73 13.84
CA GLN A 135 -24.93 6.92 12.62
C GLN A 135 -24.60 5.46 12.92
N ASN A 136 -25.39 4.55 12.34
CA ASN A 136 -25.05 3.13 12.33
C ASN A 136 -23.96 2.86 11.27
N LEU A 137 -23.25 1.74 11.39
CA LEU A 137 -22.15 1.39 10.47
C LEU A 137 -22.59 1.28 9.00
N GLY A 138 -23.84 0.87 8.76
CA GLY A 138 -24.42 0.80 7.41
C GLY A 138 -24.55 2.18 6.77
N SER A 139 -25.10 3.15 7.50
CA SER A 139 -25.16 4.55 7.04
C SER A 139 -23.78 5.11 6.72
N LEU A 140 -22.81 4.93 7.63
CA LEU A 140 -21.42 5.38 7.39
C LEU A 140 -20.80 4.74 6.15
N LEU A 141 -21.05 3.45 5.91
CA LEU A 141 -20.58 2.77 4.72
C LEU A 141 -21.22 3.35 3.45
N MET A 142 -22.53 3.58 3.47
CA MET A 142 -23.26 4.14 2.33
C MET A 142 -22.84 5.58 2.03
N GLU A 143 -22.68 6.41 3.06
CA GLU A 143 -22.18 7.79 2.93
C GLU A 143 -20.74 7.82 2.43
N PHE A 144 -19.87 6.92 2.93
CA PHE A 144 -18.50 6.77 2.42
C PHE A 144 -18.50 6.44 0.93
N LEU A 145 -19.28 5.43 0.52
CA LEU A 145 -19.38 5.01 -0.88
C LEU A 145 -20.00 6.10 -1.76
N TYR A 146 -21.01 6.81 -1.26
CA TYR A 146 -21.62 7.93 -1.96
C TYR A 146 -20.62 9.08 -2.17
N PHE A 147 -19.93 9.49 -1.11
CA PHE A 147 -18.95 10.57 -1.16
C PHE A 147 -17.82 10.23 -2.13
N PHE A 148 -17.16 9.08 -1.96
CA PHE A 148 -16.03 8.71 -2.82
C PHE A 148 -16.45 8.28 -4.22
N GLY A 149 -17.71 7.85 -4.42
CA GLY A 149 -18.27 7.44 -5.71
C GLY A 149 -18.79 8.60 -6.57
N ASN A 150 -19.34 9.64 -5.95
CA ASN A 150 -20.11 10.69 -6.65
C ASN A 150 -19.63 12.12 -6.37
N VAL A 151 -19.04 12.39 -5.21
CA VAL A 151 -18.71 13.76 -4.77
C VAL A 151 -17.21 14.03 -4.90
N PHE A 152 -16.37 13.09 -4.46
CA PHE A 152 -14.93 13.21 -4.49
C PHE A 152 -14.42 13.09 -5.93
N ASP A 153 -13.77 14.15 -6.42
CA ASP A 153 -13.04 14.11 -7.69
C ASP A 153 -11.54 13.97 -7.42
N PRO A 154 -10.93 12.79 -7.66
CA PRO A 154 -9.49 12.58 -7.43
C PRO A 154 -8.60 13.55 -8.19
N ARG A 155 -9.05 14.10 -9.31
CA ARG A 155 -8.26 15.02 -10.15
C ARG A 155 -8.24 16.44 -9.58
N GLN A 156 -9.27 16.82 -8.84
CA GLN A 156 -9.45 18.17 -8.29
C GLN A 156 -9.31 18.22 -6.78
N MET A 157 -9.34 17.07 -6.10
CA MET A 157 -9.32 16.97 -4.65
C MET A 157 -8.14 16.11 -4.18
N GLY A 158 -7.46 16.60 -3.15
CA GLY A 158 -6.45 15.89 -2.38
C GLY A 158 -6.91 15.71 -0.94
N ILE A 159 -6.26 14.78 -0.22
CA ILE A 159 -6.64 14.42 1.14
C ILE A 159 -5.44 14.55 2.06
N SER A 160 -5.64 15.24 3.18
CA SER A 160 -4.72 15.24 4.31
C SER A 160 -5.49 14.88 5.58
N ILE A 161 -4.92 14.00 6.41
CA ILE A 161 -5.52 13.64 7.71
C ILE A 161 -4.79 14.28 8.90
N GLN A 162 -3.82 15.16 8.63
CA GLN A 162 -3.08 15.88 9.66
C GLN A 162 -4.00 16.75 10.51
N GLY A 163 -3.82 16.70 11.83
CA GLY A 163 -4.68 17.41 12.79
C GLY A 163 -6.14 17.00 12.66
N SER A 164 -6.98 17.96 12.24
CA SER A 164 -8.41 17.76 12.01
C SER A 164 -8.71 17.26 10.57
N GLY A 165 -7.67 17.25 9.72
CA GLY A 165 -7.65 16.86 8.33
C GLY A 165 -8.43 17.81 7.41
N VAL A 166 -8.08 17.78 6.12
CA VAL A 166 -8.65 18.68 5.10
C VAL A 166 -8.80 17.98 3.76
N TYR A 167 -9.81 18.40 2.99
CA TYR A 167 -9.89 18.15 1.55
C TYR A 167 -9.30 19.35 0.82
N MET A 168 -8.16 19.14 0.17
CA MET A 168 -7.40 20.20 -0.49
C MET A 168 -7.82 20.29 -1.96
N LYS A 169 -7.86 21.49 -2.53
CA LYS A 169 -8.04 21.66 -3.97
C LYS A 169 -6.70 21.43 -4.67
N ARG A 170 -6.71 20.59 -5.71
CA ARG A 170 -5.58 20.37 -6.61
C ARG A 170 -5.68 21.34 -7.78
N GLU A 171 -4.60 22.06 -8.06
CA GLU A 171 -4.52 22.85 -9.28
C GLU A 171 -4.41 21.93 -10.50
N ARG A 172 -5.25 22.18 -11.51
CA ARG A 172 -5.29 21.36 -12.72
C ARG A 172 -3.98 21.49 -13.47
N GLY A 173 -3.36 20.37 -13.79
CA GLY A 173 -2.17 20.31 -14.65
C GLY A 173 -0.82 20.28 -13.93
N LEU A 174 -0.79 20.49 -12.60
CA LEU A 174 0.47 20.44 -11.83
C LEU A 174 0.89 19.03 -11.40
N SER A 175 -0.05 18.09 -11.31
CA SER A 175 0.22 16.74 -10.83
C SER A 175 -0.50 15.70 -11.68
N ILE A 176 0.27 14.78 -12.23
CA ILE A 176 -0.20 13.60 -12.98
C ILE A 176 -0.70 12.48 -12.06
N ASP A 177 -0.59 12.67 -10.74
CA ASP A 177 -0.92 11.62 -9.78
C ASP A 177 -2.41 11.26 -9.85
N PRO A 178 -2.75 9.95 -9.92
CA PRO A 178 -4.14 9.49 -10.03
C PRO A 178 -5.05 10.00 -8.91
N ILE A 179 -4.52 10.00 -7.69
CA ILE A 179 -5.14 10.53 -6.47
C ILE A 179 -4.03 11.10 -5.59
N HIS A 180 -4.33 12.17 -4.86
CA HIS A 180 -3.38 12.80 -3.95
C HIS A 180 -3.80 12.62 -2.50
N ILE A 181 -2.96 11.92 -1.74
CA ILE A 181 -3.16 11.66 -0.32
C ILE A 181 -1.82 11.87 0.38
N ASP A 182 -1.77 12.86 1.27
CA ASP A 182 -0.57 13.12 2.07
C ASP A 182 -0.27 11.95 2.98
N ASP A 183 0.98 11.54 3.04
CA ASP A 183 1.44 10.61 4.06
C ASP A 183 1.64 11.35 5.39
N PRO A 184 0.92 10.99 6.46
CA PRO A 184 1.07 11.65 7.75
C PRO A 184 2.45 11.50 8.38
N LEU A 185 3.21 10.47 7.97
CA LEU A 185 4.57 10.25 8.46
C LEU A 185 5.61 11.02 7.63
N ILE A 186 5.34 11.24 6.35
CA ILE A 186 6.25 11.88 5.41
C ILE A 186 5.44 12.85 4.55
N PRO A 187 5.28 14.13 4.94
CA PRO A 187 4.41 15.07 4.24
C PRO A 187 4.75 15.31 2.75
N THR A 188 5.98 15.01 2.31
CA THR A 188 6.39 15.10 0.90
C THR A 188 6.00 13.87 0.07
N ASN A 189 5.52 12.81 0.70
CA ASN A 189 5.13 11.57 0.07
C ASN A 189 3.62 11.57 -0.22
N ASN A 190 3.26 11.29 -1.49
CA ASN A 190 1.88 11.05 -1.88
C ASN A 190 1.62 9.54 -1.90
N VAL A 191 0.79 9.04 -0.99
CA VAL A 191 0.44 7.62 -0.86
C VAL A 191 -0.34 7.12 -2.08
N GLY A 192 -1.02 8.04 -2.78
CA GLY A 192 -1.88 7.78 -3.93
C GLY A 192 -1.17 7.62 -5.29
N ARG A 193 0.15 7.82 -5.38
CA ARG A 193 0.91 7.84 -6.66
C ARG A 193 0.67 6.60 -7.53
N ASN A 194 0.61 5.41 -6.90
CA ASN A 194 0.47 4.15 -7.62
C ASN A 194 -1.00 3.75 -7.90
N CYS A 195 -1.99 4.54 -7.47
CA CYS A 195 -3.41 4.17 -7.58
C CYS A 195 -4.00 4.49 -8.97
N PHE A 196 -3.33 4.12 -10.07
CA PHE A 196 -3.74 4.52 -11.43
C PHE A 196 -5.10 3.95 -11.89
N ARG A 197 -5.59 2.88 -11.23
CA ARG A 197 -6.94 2.33 -11.45
C ARG A 197 -7.98 2.91 -10.49
N ILE A 198 -7.71 4.04 -9.83
CA ILE A 198 -8.66 4.69 -8.90
C ILE A 198 -10.03 4.93 -9.54
N HIS A 199 -10.08 5.20 -10.84
CA HIS A 199 -11.32 5.36 -11.58
C HIS A 199 -12.20 4.09 -11.57
N GLN A 200 -11.61 2.89 -11.42
CA GLN A 200 -12.33 1.62 -11.26
C GLN A 200 -12.83 1.44 -9.82
N CYS A 201 -12.07 1.95 -8.84
CA CYS A 201 -12.47 1.91 -7.43
C CYS A 201 -13.68 2.82 -7.15
N ILE A 202 -13.75 3.96 -7.85
CA ILE A 202 -14.79 4.99 -7.66
C ILE A 202 -16.04 4.71 -8.48
N LYS A 203 -15.89 4.10 -9.66
CA LYS A 203 -17.01 3.79 -10.57
C LYS A 203 -17.75 2.52 -10.12
N VAL A 204 -18.23 2.54 -8.90
CA VAL A 204 -19.15 1.54 -8.37
C VAL A 204 -20.55 2.10 -8.55
N ARG A 205 -21.27 1.62 -9.56
CA ARG A 205 -22.73 1.76 -9.59
C ARG A 205 -23.27 0.88 -8.46
N ILE A 206 -23.75 1.52 -7.39
CA ILE A 206 -24.65 0.91 -6.41
C ILE A 206 -26.06 1.03 -6.97
#